data_AF-A0A9P0JYV6-F1
#
_entry.id   AF-A0A9P0JYV6-F1
#
_cell.length_a   1.000
_cell.length_b   1.000
_cell.length_c   1.000
_cell.angle_alpha   90.00
_cell.angle_beta   90.00
_cell.angle_gamma   90.00
#
_symmetry.space_group_name_H-M   'P 1'
#
loop_
_entity.id
_entity.type
_entity.pdbx_description
1 polymer ?
#
loop_
_entity_poly.entity_id
_entity_poly.type
_entity_poly.pdbx_seq_one_letter_code
_entity_poly.pdbx_strand_id
1 'polypeptide(L)' 'MAFIMTQAGGLASNGKIPILDIQPTAIHERSPIFLGSKDDVQEVLDVIKKYDK' A
#
# COMPACT_ATOMS: atom_id res chain seq x y z
N MET A 1 4.66 -9.25 -4.32
CA MET A 1 4.64 -8.15 -5.31
C MET A 1 5.13 -6.81 -4.75
N ALA A 2 4.71 -6.39 -3.55
CA ALA A 2 5.10 -5.10 -2.98
C ALA A 2 6.62 -4.83 -2.98
N PHE A 3 7.44 -5.81 -2.60
CA PHE A 3 8.90 -5.69 -2.62
C PHE A 3 9.45 -5.31 -4.01
N ILE A 4 9.00 -5.99 -5.05
CA ILE A 4 9.42 -5.72 -6.44
C ILE A 4 9.03 -4.29 -6.83
N MET A 5 7.79 -3.88 -6.52
CA MET A 5 7.30 -2.55 -6.86
C MET A 5 8.11 -1.45 -6.18
N THR A 6 8.44 -1.62 -4.90
CA THR A 6 9.28 -0.65 -4.18
C THR A 6 10.70 -0.58 -4.74
N GLN A 7 11.28 -1.71 -5.16
CA GLN A 7 12.62 -1.73 -5.78
C GLN A 7 12.61 -1.10 -7.18
N ALA A 8 11.49 -1.16 -7.90
CA ALA A 8 11.30 -0.50 -9.18
C ALA A 8 11.04 1.02 -9.08
N GLY A 9 11.05 1.59 -7.87
CA GLY A 9 10.77 3.02 -7.63
C GLY A 9 9.28 3.38 -7.53
N GLY A 10 8.39 2.38 -7.55
CA GLY A 10 6.96 2.56 -7.31
C GLY A 10 6.59 2.56 -5.82
N LEU A 11 5.30 2.61 -5.54
CA LEU A 11 4.75 2.52 -4.18
C LEU A 11 3.85 1.30 -4.02
N ALA A 12 3.74 0.81 -2.79
CA ALA A 12 2.81 -0.25 -2.40
C ALA A 12 2.32 -0.04 -0.95
N SER A 13 1.00 0.17 -0.76
CA SER A 13 0.37 0.41 0.55
C SER A 13 -0.97 -0.30 0.67
N ASN A 14 -1.43 -0.56 1.90
CA ASN A 14 -2.80 -1.03 2.17
C ASN A 14 -3.83 0.10 2.32
N GLY A 15 -3.42 1.36 2.11
CA GLY A 15 -4.25 2.55 2.32
C GLY A 15 -3.90 3.30 3.61
N LYS A 16 -3.21 2.67 4.56
CA LYS A 16 -2.81 3.29 5.84
C LYS A 16 -1.29 3.25 6.05
N ILE A 17 -0.68 2.09 5.83
CA ILE A 17 0.76 1.86 5.98
C ILE A 17 1.35 1.16 4.73
N PRO A 18 2.67 1.22 4.52
CA PRO A 18 3.33 0.45 3.46
C PRO A 18 3.14 -1.05 3.66
N ILE A 19 2.98 -1.81 2.56
CA ILE A 19 2.73 -3.26 2.65
C ILE A 19 3.87 -4.01 3.34
N LEU A 20 5.11 -3.57 3.17
CA LEU A 20 6.28 -4.23 3.75
C LEU A 20 6.41 -4.01 5.26
N ASP A 21 5.70 -3.03 5.81
CA ASP A 21 5.73 -2.71 7.24
C ASP A 21 4.62 -3.43 8.02
N ILE A 22 3.71 -4.13 7.32
CA ILE A 22 2.65 -4.92 7.96
C ILE A 22 3.29 -6.16 8.61
N GLN A 23 3.09 -6.31 9.92
CA GLN A 23 3.43 -7.54 10.63
C GLN A 23 2.19 -8.47 10.64
N PRO A 24 2.18 -9.56 9.86
CA PRO A 24 1.02 -10.45 9.80
C PRO A 24 0.86 -11.25 11.10
N THR A 25 -0.39 -11.49 11.48
CA THR A 25 -0.80 -12.27 12.66
C THR A 25 -1.13 -13.73 12.32
N ALA A 26 -1.41 -14.04 11.05
CA ALA A 26 -1.73 -15.38 10.56
C ALA A 26 -1.22 -15.62 9.13
N ILE A 27 -0.98 -16.88 8.77
CA ILE A 27 -0.43 -17.28 7.46
C ILE A 27 -1.35 -17.00 6.26
N HIS A 28 -2.66 -16.81 6.50
CA HIS A 28 -3.66 -16.53 5.46
C HIS A 28 -4.34 -15.17 5.65
N GLU A 29 -3.68 -14.25 6.36
CA GLU A 29 -4.15 -12.88 6.49
C GLU A 29 -4.25 -12.19 5.13
N ARG A 30 -5.32 -11.42 4.93
CA ARG A 30 -5.56 -10.64 3.72
C ARG A 30 -5.49 -9.17 4.06
N SER A 31 -4.93 -8.37 3.15
CA SER A 31 -4.90 -6.92 3.24
C SER A 31 -5.33 -6.31 1.90
N PRO A 32 -6.03 -5.17 1.89
CA PRO A 32 -6.12 -4.33 0.72
C PRO A 32 -4.72 -3.99 0.19
N ILE A 33 -4.62 -3.74 -1.11
CA ILE A 33 -3.36 -3.40 -1.74
C ILE A 33 -3.55 -2.37 -2.85
N PHE A 34 -2.78 -1.29 -2.76
CA PHE A 34 -2.61 -0.26 -3.78
C PHE A 34 -1.15 -0.26 -4.17
N LEU A 35 -0.84 -0.57 -5.43
CA LEU A 35 0.54 -0.62 -5.94
C LEU A 35 0.61 -0.08 -7.36
N GLY A 36 1.71 0.57 -7.72
CA GLY A 36 1.90 1.16 -9.04
C GLY A 36 2.86 2.35 -9.04
N SER A 37 2.66 3.25 -10.00
CA SER A 37 3.37 4.53 -10.11
C SER A 37 3.27 5.30 -8.79
N LYS A 38 4.37 5.94 -8.40
CA LYS A 38 4.44 6.67 -7.14
C LYS A 38 3.36 7.76 -7.03
N ASP A 39 3.17 8.53 -8.10
CA ASP A 39 2.24 9.67 -8.10
C ASP A 39 0.78 9.22 -8.04
N ASP A 40 0.40 8.22 -8.85
CA ASP A 40 -0.97 7.66 -8.86
C ASP A 40 -1.34 7.04 -7.51
N VAL A 41 -0.42 6.27 -6.91
CA VAL A 41 -0.66 5.65 -5.60
C VAL A 41 -0.77 6.72 -4.51
N GLN A 42 0.02 7.79 -4.58
CA GLN A 42 -0.05 8.88 -3.62
C GLN A 42 -1.41 9.60 -3.70
N GLU A 43 -1.91 9.87 -4.91
CA GLU A 43 -3.23 10.47 -5.10
C GLU A 43 -4.34 9.62 -4.46
N VAL A 44 -4.29 8.30 -4.69
CA VAL A 44 -5.24 7.36 -4.07
C VAL A 44 -5.15 7.39 -2.53
N LEU A 45 -3.93 7.43 -1.97
CA LEU A 45 -3.74 7.50 -0.52
C LEU A 45 -4.30 8.81 0.07
N ASP A 46 -4.17 9.92 -0.64
CA ASP A 46 -4.70 11.22 -0.20
C ASP A 46 -6.23 11.23 -0.24
N VAL A 47 -6.84 10.61 -1.27
CA VAL A 47 -8.29 10.37 -1.32
C VAL A 47 -8.74 9.50 -0.15
N ILE A 48 -8.05 8.40 0.13
CA ILE A 48 -8.37 7.51 1.26
C ILE A 48 -8.32 8.30 2.57
N LYS A 49 -7.24 9.04 2.84
CA LYS A 49 -7.10 9.87 4.04
C LYS A 49 -8.21 10.91 4.19
N LYS A 50 -8.67 11.50 3.09
CA LYS A 50 -9.75 12.50 3.10
C LYS A 50 -11.09 11.92 3.56
N TYR A 51 -11.35 10.64 3.28
CA TYR A 51 -12.65 9.99 3.55
C TYR A 51 -12.62 8.96 4.70
N ASP A 52 -11.46 8.62 5.26
CA ASP A 52 -11.27 7.71 6.41
C ASP A 52 -11.64 8.37 7.76
N LYS A 53 -12.84 9.00 7.82
CA LYS A 53 -13.44 9.61 9.02
C LYS A 53 -13.89 8.58 10.05
#